data_AF-A0AAJ6NVD3-F1
#
_entry.id   AF-A0AAJ6NVD3-F1
#
_cell.length_a   1.000
_cell.length_b   1.000
_cell.length_c   1.000
_cell.angle_alpha   90.00
_cell.angle_beta   90.00
_cell.angle_gamma   90.00
#
_symmetry.space_group_name_H-M   'P 1'
#
loop_
_entity.id
_entity.type
_entity.pdbx_description
1 polymer ?
#
loop_
_entity_poly.entity_id
_entity_poly.type
_entity_poly.pdbx_seq_one_letter_code
_entity_poly.pdbx_strand_id
1 'polypeptide(L)'
;MPVTTVTKTGQITLPEEIRQHLKLVSGSQVEFVIDEDGQVKIFPLNVAVETLSGILHRPGIPPTSFEDMETAISEGANDWT
;
A
#
# COMPACT_ATOMS: atom_id res chain seq x y z
N MET A 1 -24.91 4.06 -0.48
CA MET A 1 -24.10 3.25 0.44
C MET A 1 -24.33 1.78 0.12
N PRO A 2 -23.35 1.09 -0.47
CA PRO A 2 -23.47 -0.33 -0.77
C PRO A 2 -23.48 -1.16 0.52
N VAL A 3 -24.36 -2.15 0.62
CA VAL A 3 -24.47 -3.09 1.75
C VAL A 3 -24.37 -4.51 1.20
N THR A 4 -23.68 -5.39 1.92
CA THR A 4 -23.62 -6.83 1.59
C THR A 4 -23.99 -7.65 2.80
N THR A 5 -24.59 -8.81 2.56
CA THR A 5 -24.89 -9.81 3.60
C THR A 5 -23.75 -10.82 3.67
N VAL A 6 -23.40 -11.21 4.90
CA VAL A 6 -22.45 -12.29 5.16
C VAL A 6 -23.17 -13.63 4.92
N THR A 7 -22.59 -14.50 4.11
CA THR A 7 -23.15 -15.84 3.86
C THR A 7 -22.96 -16.74 5.08
N LYS A 8 -23.62 -17.91 5.10
CA LYS A 8 -23.43 -18.91 6.16
C LYS A 8 -21.98 -19.39 6.31
N THR A 9 -21.19 -19.31 5.24
CA THR A 9 -19.77 -19.69 5.24
C THR A 9 -18.85 -18.54 5.65
N GLY A 10 -19.40 -17.37 6.01
CA GLY A 10 -18.61 -16.19 6.39
C GLY A 10 -18.10 -15.38 5.19
N GLN A 11 -18.52 -15.70 3.96
CA GLN A 11 -18.10 -14.95 2.78
C GLN A 11 -18.92 -13.66 2.64
N ILE A 12 -18.25 -12.58 2.24
CA ILE A 12 -18.88 -11.32 1.84
C ILE A 12 -18.64 -11.09 0.36
N THR A 13 -19.64 -10.56 -0.33
CA THR A 13 -19.50 -10.16 -1.74
C THR A 13 -19.24 -8.66 -1.79
N LEU A 14 -18.09 -8.25 -2.31
CA LEU A 14 -17.79 -6.83 -2.53
C LEU A 14 -18.64 -6.32 -3.71
N PRO A 15 -19.52 -5.32 -3.48
CA PRO A 15 -20.32 -4.73 -4.55
C PRO A 15 -19.43 -4.14 -5.64
N GLU A 16 -19.93 -4.09 -6.87
CA GLU A 16 -19.15 -3.67 -8.04
C GLU A 16 -18.48 -2.30 -7.86
N GLU A 17 -19.22 -1.33 -7.31
CA GLU A 17 -18.70 0.01 -7.00
C GLU A 17 -17.45 -0.03 -6.12
N ILE A 18 -17.44 -0.87 -5.06
CA ILE A 18 -16.29 -1.01 -4.16
C ILE A 18 -15.14 -1.76 -4.85
N ARG A 19 -15.43 -2.81 -5.63
CA ARG A 19 -14.40 -3.55 -6.39
C ARG A 19 -13.68 -2.63 -7.38
N GLN A 20 -14.42 -1.80 -8.10
CA GLN A 20 -13.86 -0.84 -9.05
C GLN A 20 -13.05 0.25 -8.32
N HIS A 21 -13.57 0.78 -7.22
CA HIS A 21 -12.88 1.79 -6.42
C HIS A 21 -11.53 1.30 -5.89
N LEU A 22 -11.49 0.05 -5.39
CA LEU A 22 -10.27 -0.59 -4.89
C LEU A 22 -9.42 -1.26 -5.99
N LYS A 23 -9.85 -1.18 -7.26
CA LYS A 23 -9.20 -1.80 -8.42
C LYS A 23 -8.91 -3.29 -8.21
N LEU A 24 -9.86 -4.01 -7.61
CA LEU A 24 -9.76 -5.44 -7.34
C LEU A 24 -10.16 -6.25 -8.58
N VAL A 25 -9.36 -7.26 -8.90
CA VAL A 25 -9.67 -8.26 -9.94
C VAL A 25 -9.78 -9.64 -9.30
N SER A 26 -10.25 -10.63 -10.06
CA SER A 26 -10.27 -12.02 -9.60
C SER A 26 -8.87 -12.47 -9.19
N GLY A 27 -8.73 -12.98 -7.97
CA GLY A 27 -7.44 -13.38 -7.39
C GLY A 27 -6.70 -12.28 -6.62
N SER A 28 -7.20 -11.04 -6.62
CA SER A 28 -6.67 -9.98 -5.75
C SER A 28 -6.81 -10.34 -4.28
N GLN A 29 -5.77 -10.06 -3.51
CA GLN A 29 -5.79 -10.19 -2.06
C GLN A 29 -6.15 -8.86 -1.41
N VAL A 30 -6.80 -8.92 -0.26
CA VAL A 30 -7.13 -7.76 0.56
C VAL A 30 -6.69 -8.03 1.98
N GLU A 31 -6.20 -6.98 2.65
CA GLU A 31 -5.88 -6.98 4.06
C GLU A 31 -7.02 -6.33 4.84
N PHE A 32 -7.36 -6.91 5.98
CA PHE A 32 -8.33 -6.35 6.92
C PHE A 32 -7.59 -5.85 8.15
N VAL A 33 -7.80 -4.58 8.48
CA VAL A 33 -7.22 -3.95 9.68
C VAL A 33 -8.37 -3.48 10.56
N ILE A 34 -8.30 -3.81 11.85
CA ILE A 34 -9.24 -3.32 12.86
C ILE A 34 -8.53 -2.18 13.59
N ASP A 35 -9.12 -0.98 13.58
CA ASP A 35 -8.58 0.14 14.34
C ASP A 35 -9.03 0.13 15.80
N GLU A 36 -8.50 1.06 16.60
CA GLU A 36 -8.79 1.17 18.04
C GLU A 36 -10.28 1.46 18.32
N ASP A 37 -10.99 2.05 17.36
CA ASP A 37 -12.43 2.32 17.44
C ASP A 37 -13.28 1.10 17.04
N GLY A 38 -12.64 -0.02 16.65
CA GLY A 38 -13.29 -1.25 16.21
C GLY A 38 -13.81 -1.20 14.77
N GLN A 39 -13.43 -0.19 13.98
CA GLN A 39 -13.78 -0.12 12.57
C GLN A 39 -12.88 -1.05 11.76
N VAL A 40 -13.50 -1.80 10.85
CA VAL A 40 -12.78 -2.68 9.92
C VAL A 40 -12.48 -1.91 8.64
N LYS A 41 -11.19 -1.72 8.35
CA LYS A 41 -10.67 -1.14 7.11
C LYS A 41 -10.19 -2.24 6.19
N ILE A 42 -10.45 -2.08 4.90
CA ILE A 42 -10.06 -3.04 3.85
C ILE A 42 -9.04 -2.36 2.95
N PHE A 43 -7.88 -2.97 2.78
CA PHE A 43 -6.81 -2.49 1.92
C PHE A 43 -6.53 -3.49 0.79
N PRO A 44 -6.46 -3.08 -0.48
CA PRO A 44 -6.02 -3.95 -1.55
C PRO A 44 -4.53 -4.26 -1.38
N LEU A 45 -4.15 -5.54 -1.37
CA LEU A 45 -2.75 -5.99 -1.38
C LEU A 45 -2.18 -6.04 -2.81
N ASN A 46 -2.74 -5.25 -3.71
CA ASN A 46 -2.35 -5.19 -5.10
C ASN A 46 -1.29 -4.09 -5.28
N VAL A 47 -0.06 -4.34 -4.86
CA VAL A 47 1.07 -3.52 -5.29
C VAL A 47 1.99 -4.43 -6.10
N ALA A 48 1.83 -4.39 -7.43
CA ALA A 48 2.89 -4.86 -8.29
C ALA A 48 4.12 -3.99 -7.99
N VAL A 49 5.25 -4.59 -7.62
CA VAL A 49 6.49 -3.86 -7.27
C VAL A 49 6.89 -2.90 -8.41
N GLU A 50 6.53 -3.23 -9.64
CA GLU A 50 6.68 -2.40 -10.83
C GLU A 50 5.99 -1.03 -10.71
N THR A 51 4.86 -0.93 -10.01
CA THR A 51 4.16 0.35 -9.74
C THR A 51 4.90 1.24 -8.75
N LEU A 52 5.81 0.68 -7.95
CA LEU A 52 6.70 1.45 -7.07
C LEU A 52 7.95 1.93 -7.79
N SER A 53 8.25 1.37 -8.98
CA SER A 53 9.41 1.77 -9.77
C SER A 53 9.29 3.25 -10.15
N GLY A 54 10.28 4.04 -9.75
CA GLY A 54 10.32 5.47 -10.06
C GLY A 54 9.44 6.36 -9.18
N ILE A 55 8.80 5.86 -8.11
CA ILE A 55 7.99 6.71 -7.21
C ILE A 55 8.80 7.82 -6.53
N LEU A 56 10.11 7.60 -6.34
CA LEU A 56 11.04 8.59 -5.79
C LEU A 56 11.70 9.46 -6.87
N HIS A 57 11.45 9.21 -8.16
CA HIS A 57 12.02 9.99 -9.26
C HIS A 57 11.44 11.41 -9.26
N ARG A 58 12.32 12.41 -9.36
CA ARG A 58 11.92 13.81 -9.52
C ARG A 58 12.59 14.38 -10.78
N PRO A 59 11.81 14.98 -11.71
CA PRO A 59 12.36 15.57 -12.93
C PRO A 59 13.45 16.60 -12.61
N GLY A 60 14.60 16.49 -13.29
CA GLY A 60 15.73 17.41 -13.11
C GLY A 60 16.64 17.09 -11.92
N ILE A 61 16.34 16.07 -11.10
CA ILE A 61 17.26 15.60 -10.06
C ILE A 61 18.20 14.55 -10.66
N PRO A 62 19.52 14.77 -10.65
CA PRO A 62 20.49 13.77 -11.10
C PRO A 62 20.50 12.57 -10.16
N PRO A 63 20.86 11.37 -10.67
CA PRO A 63 21.02 10.20 -9.81
C PRO A 63 22.12 10.45 -8.77
N THR A 64 21.87 10.04 -7.52
CA THR A 64 22.84 10.11 -6.42
C THR A 64 24.02 9.18 -6.69
N SER A 65 25.24 9.62 -6.39
CA SER A 65 26.43 8.78 -6.50
C SER A 65 26.56 7.83 -5.31
N PHE A 66 27.33 6.74 -5.46
CA PHE A 66 27.60 5.83 -4.33
C PHE A 66 28.28 6.53 -3.15
N GLU A 67 29.17 7.49 -3.43
CA GLU A 67 29.91 8.23 -2.40
C GLU A 67 28.98 9.15 -1.59
N ASP A 68 28.02 9.80 -2.25
CA ASP A 68 26.99 10.61 -1.58
C ASP A 68 26.07 9.74 -0.71
N MET A 69 25.76 8.51 -1.15
CA MET A 69 24.95 7.57 -0.38
C MET A 69 25.66 7.15 0.91
N GLU A 70 26.93 6.74 0.82
CA GLU A 70 27.74 6.34 1.98
C GLU A 70 27.88 7.49 2.98
N THR A 71 28.12 8.71 2.48
CA THR A 71 28.19 9.91 3.33
C THR A 71 26.88 10.14 4.08
N ALA A 72 25.74 10.10 3.39
CA ALA A 72 24.43 10.31 4.01
C ALA A 72 24.07 9.22 5.04
N ILE A 73 24.46 7.95 4.79
CA ILE A 73 24.27 6.85 5.75
C ILE A 73 25.12 7.08 6.99
N SER A 74 26.39 7.47 6.82
CA SER A 74 27.30 7.74 7.94
C SER A 74 26.85 8.94 8.77
N GLU A 75 26.33 9.99 8.15
CA GLU A 75 25.79 11.17 8.84
C GLU A 75 24.52 10.80 9.62
N GLY A 76 23.56 10.12 8.99
CA GLY A 76 22.32 9.70 9.65
C GLY A 76 22.53 8.68 10.79
N ALA A 77 23.55 7.83 10.69
CA ALA A 77 23.91 6.90 11.77
C ALA A 77 24.54 7.60 12.99
N ASN A 78 25.21 8.74 12.79
CA ASN A 78 25.79 9.55 13.86
C ASN A 78 24.77 10.50 14.52
N ASP A 79 23.60 10.73 13.90
CA ASP A 79 22.55 11.64 14.40
C ASP A 79 21.65 10.98 15.47
N TRP A 80 22.00 9.77 15.95
CA TRP A 80 21.30 9.06 17.04
C TRP A 80 21.98 9.25 18.42
N THR A 81 22.70 10.35 18.62
CA THR A 81 23.15 10.84 19.95
C THR A 81 22.60 12.23 20.22
#